data_AF-A0A1Y4UWA2-F1
#
_entry.id   AF-A0A1Y4UWA2-F1
#
_cell.length_a   1.000
_cell.length_b   1.000
_cell.length_c   1.000
_cell.angle_alpha   90.00
_cell.angle_beta   90.00
_cell.angle_gamma   90.00
#
_symmetry.space_group_name_H-M   'P 1'
#
loop_
_entity.id
_entity.type
_entity.pdbx_description
1 polymer ?
#
loop_
_entity_poly.entity_id
_entity_poly.type
_entity_poly.pdbx_seq_one_letter_code
_entity_poly.pdbx_strand_id
1 'polypeptide(L)'
;MQVYLEREGFLYSKTTIHKYMNSMLGLKSIVRPRKPKYEKGKLHKIFENKIQQNFTADAMNQKWCIDFTYLFLKDHNVRYNC
;
A
#
# COMPACT_ATOMS: atom_id res chain seq x y z
N MET A 1 14.14 1.01 20.12
CA MET A 1 15.57 1.36 20.19
C MET A 1 16.15 1.12 21.57
N GLN A 2 15.59 1.68 22.66
CA GLN A 2 16.10 1.43 24.02
C GLN A 2 16.32 -0.05 24.34
N VAL A 3 15.30 -0.90 24.16
CA VAL A 3 15.40 -2.35 24.40
C VAL A 3 16.52 -3.03 23.60
N TYR A 4 16.82 -2.55 22.38
CA TYR A 4 17.88 -3.12 21.56
C TYR A 4 19.25 -2.65 22.04
N LEU A 5 19.38 -1.37 22.40
CA LEU A 5 20.61 -0.81 22.96
C LEU A 5 20.97 -1.45 24.31
N GLU A 6 19.97 -1.72 25.15
CA GLU A 6 20.16 -2.41 26.44
C GLU A 6 20.69 -3.85 26.25
N ARG A 7 20.24 -4.56 25.20
CA ARG A 7 20.74 -5.90 24.86
C ARG A 7 22.20 -5.90 24.39
N GLU A 8 22.63 -4.81 23.77
CA GLU A 8 24.03 -4.58 23.36
C GLU A 8 24.88 -3.99 24.51
N GLY A 9 24.32 -3.85 25.72
CA GLY A 9 25.03 -3.33 26.90
C GLY A 9 25.03 -1.80 27.03
N PHE A 10 24.33 -1.08 26.15
CA PHE A 10 24.22 0.38 26.22
C PHE A 10 22.99 0.81 27.02
N LEU A 11 23.24 1.38 28.21
CA LEU A 11 22.21 1.92 29.11
C LEU A 11 22.06 3.43 28.91
N TYR A 12 21.07 3.83 28.12
CA TYR A 12 20.70 5.23 27.93
C TYR A 12 19.26 5.49 28.33
N SER A 13 19.00 6.68 28.86
CA SER A 13 17.62 7.12 29.12
C SER A 13 16.84 7.27 27.81
N LYS A 14 15.51 7.08 27.88
CA LYS A 14 14.59 7.26 26.75
C LYS A 14 14.74 8.63 26.08
N THR A 15 14.96 9.67 26.88
CA THR A 15 15.13 11.06 26.42
C THR A 15 16.41 11.25 25.64
N THR A 16 17.53 10.68 26.10
CA THR A 16 18.82 10.73 25.39
C THR A 16 18.74 10.01 24.05
N ILE A 17 18.15 8.81 24.03
CA ILE A 17 17.94 8.05 22.79
C ILE A 17 17.07 8.83 21.81
N HIS A 18 15.98 9.44 22.28
CA HIS A 18 15.10 10.27 21.44
C HIS A 18 15.84 11.47 20.83
N LYS A 19 16.66 12.17 21.62
CA LYS A 19 17.50 13.29 21.14
C LYS A 19 18.48 12.83 20.06
N TYR A 20 19.16 11.71 20.26
CA TYR A 20 20.11 11.19 19.25
C TYR A 20 19.41 10.78 17.97
N MET A 21 18.29 10.05 18.06
CA MET A 21 17.52 9.64 16.90
C MET A 21 17.04 10.83 16.08
N ASN A 22 16.43 11.84 16.72
CA ASN A 22 15.75 12.92 16.01
C ASN A 22 16.68 14.09 15.65
N SER A 23 17.55 14.50 16.56
CA SER A 23 18.35 15.74 16.40
C SER A 23 19.72 15.51 15.77
N MET A 24 20.32 14.33 15.94
CA MET A 24 21.67 14.05 15.47
C MET A 24 21.70 13.13 14.25
N LEU A 25 20.96 12.02 14.32
CA LEU A 25 21.02 10.97 13.30
C LEU A 25 19.89 11.05 12.26
N GLY A 26 18.86 11.87 12.50
CA GLY A 26 17.73 12.04 11.59
C GLY A 26 16.90 10.75 11.37
N LEU A 27 16.99 9.79 12.29
CA LEU A 27 16.33 8.50 12.20
C LEU A 27 14.83 8.65 12.46
N LYS A 28 14.03 8.57 11.38
CA LYS A 28 12.57 8.61 11.46
C LYS A 28 12.01 7.20 11.48
N SER A 29 11.14 6.91 12.44
CA SER A 29 10.31 5.70 12.38
C SER A 29 9.23 5.92 11.32
N ILE A 30 9.46 5.40 10.12
CA ILE A 30 8.45 5.39 9.06
C ILE A 30 7.46 4.27 9.38
N VAL A 31 6.47 4.58 10.22
CA VAL A 31 5.34 3.67 10.43
C VAL A 31 4.43 3.81 9.23
N ARG A 32 4.21 2.72 8.49
CA ARG A 32 3.21 2.71 7.41
C ARG A 32 1.84 2.99 8.05
N PRO A 33 1.11 4.05 7.66
CA PRO A 33 -0.23 4.28 8.15
C PRO A 33 -1.10 3.05 7.88
N ARG A 34 -1.96 2.69 8.83
CA ARG A 34 -2.93 1.63 8.62
C ARG A 34 -3.79 2.00 7.40
N LYS A 35 -3.86 1.11 6.41
CA LYS A 35 -4.76 1.32 5.27
C LYS A 35 -6.18 1.51 5.82
N PRO A 36 -6.93 2.54 5.37
CA PRO A 36 -8.32 2.68 5.75
C PRO A 36 -9.10 1.42 5.36
N LYS A 37 -10.19 1.12 6.07
CA LYS A 37 -11.09 0.04 5.65
C LYS A 37 -11.62 0.39 4.27
N TYR A 38 -11.67 -0.60 3.39
CA TYR A 38 -12.31 -0.41 2.09
C TYR A 38 -13.79 -0.10 2.30
N GLU A 39 -14.22 1.08 1.90
CA GLU A 39 -15.62 1.43 1.80
C GLU A 39 -16.02 1.36 0.33
N LYS A 40 -17.06 0.59 0.02
CA LYS A 40 -17.57 0.47 -1.34
C LYS A 40 -18.18 1.80 -1.75
N GLY A 41 -17.38 2.62 -2.42
CA GLY A 41 -17.82 3.90 -2.98
C GLY A 41 -18.87 3.74 -4.08
N LYS A 42 -19.54 4.83 -4.41
CA LYS A 42 -20.47 4.89 -5.55
C LYS A 42 -19.65 4.66 -6.83
N LEU A 43 -20.06 3.69 -7.66
CA LEU A 43 -19.33 3.40 -8.90
C LEU A 43 -19.32 4.64 -9.80
N HIS A 44 -18.13 5.12 -10.13
CA HIS A 44 -17.96 6.36 -10.90
C HIS A 44 -18.33 6.20 -12.38
N LYS A 45 -18.19 4.99 -12.93
CA LYS A 45 -18.52 4.68 -14.33
C LYS A 45 -18.84 3.20 -14.48
N ILE A 46 -20.06 2.88 -14.90
CA ILE A 46 -20.48 1.52 -15.27
C ILE A 46 -20.47 1.47 -16.80
N PHE A 47 -19.68 0.56 -17.36
CA PHE A 47 -19.70 0.29 -18.79
C PHE A 47 -20.76 -0.76 -19.10
N GLU A 48 -21.36 -0.66 -20.27
CA GLU A 48 -22.33 -1.65 -20.72
C GLU A 48 -21.65 -3.01 -20.96
N ASN A 49 -22.34 -4.06 -20.54
CA ASN A 49 -21.94 -5.43 -20.80
C ASN A 49 -22.28 -5.84 -22.24
N LYS A 50 -21.48 -5.37 -23.19
CA LYS A 50 -21.70 -5.58 -24.64
C LYS A 50 -21.79 -7.05 -25.05
N ILE A 51 -21.13 -7.93 -24.32
CA ILE A 51 -21.05 -9.37 -24.58
C ILE A 51 -21.97 -10.20 -23.67
N GLN A 52 -22.81 -9.54 -22.86
CA GLN A 52 -23.79 -10.16 -21.98
C GLN A 52 -23.22 -11.25 -21.05
N GLN A 53 -21.99 -11.07 -20.56
CA GLN A 53 -21.37 -12.02 -19.63
C GLN A 53 -21.92 -11.91 -18.20
N ASN A 54 -22.00 -13.02 -17.49
CA ASN A 54 -22.33 -13.01 -16.07
C ASN A 54 -21.06 -12.66 -15.26
N PHE A 55 -21.04 -11.52 -14.55
CA PHE A 55 -19.92 -11.10 -13.68
C PHE A 55 -20.14 -11.42 -12.19
N THR A 56 -21.29 -11.97 -11.82
CA THR A 56 -21.59 -12.35 -10.42
C THR A 56 -20.99 -13.72 -10.11
N ALA A 57 -20.35 -13.88 -8.97
CA ALA A 57 -19.87 -15.17 -8.46
C ALA A 57 -20.47 -15.42 -7.08
N ASP A 58 -20.91 -16.65 -6.83
CA ASP A 58 -21.58 -17.02 -5.57
C ASP A 58 -20.55 -17.34 -4.47
N ALA A 59 -19.36 -17.81 -4.87
CA ALA A 59 -18.25 -18.12 -3.98
C ALA A 59 -16.90 -17.65 -4.54
N MET A 60 -15.90 -17.58 -3.66
CA MET A 60 -14.52 -17.30 -4.06
C MET A 60 -13.99 -18.35 -5.05
N ASN A 61 -13.05 -17.96 -5.91
CA ASN A 61 -12.35 -18.82 -6.89
C ASN A 61 -13.22 -19.47 -7.99
N GLN A 62 -14.45 -19.00 -8.21
CA GLN A 62 -15.29 -19.47 -9.33
C GLN A 62 -15.04 -18.73 -10.64
N LYS A 63 -14.46 -17.52 -10.58
CA LYS A 63 -14.19 -16.67 -11.74
C LYS A 63 -12.82 -16.02 -11.62
N TRP A 64 -12.15 -15.91 -12.75
CA TRP A 64 -10.89 -15.17 -12.88
C TRP A 64 -11.22 -13.73 -13.26
N CYS A 65 -10.78 -12.78 -12.44
CA CYS A 65 -10.82 -11.37 -12.77
C CYS A 65 -9.46 -11.00 -13.39
N ILE A 66 -9.46 -10.54 -14.64
CA ILE A 66 -8.29 -10.05 -15.32
C ILE A 66 -8.49 -8.55 -15.51
N ASP A 67 -7.58 -7.74 -14.99
CA ASP A 67 -7.58 -6.30 -15.15
C ASP A 67 -6.58 -5.88 -16.22
N PHE A 68 -7.05 -5.10 -17.19
CA PHE A 68 -6.16 -4.45 -18.16
C PHE A 68 -5.82 -3.07 -17.65
N THR A 69 -4.53 -2.82 -17.41
CA THR A 69 -4.05 -1.50 -17.03
C THR A 69 -3.34 -0.85 -18.22
N TYR A 70 -3.77 0.36 -18.58
CA TYR A 70 -3.11 1.18 -19.58
C TYR A 70 -1.93 1.92 -18.94
N LEU A 71 -0.75 1.74 -19.52
CA LEU A 71 0.46 2.47 -19.16
C LEU A 71 0.70 3.57 -20.19
N PHE A 72 0.59 4.82 -19.76
CA PHE A 72 0.90 6.00 -20.58
C PHE A 72 2.36 6.38 -20.39
N LEU A 73 3.15 6.25 -21.45
CA LEU A 73 4.57 6.61 -21.46
C LEU A 73 4.77 8.11 -21.75
N LYS A 74 5.97 8.63 -21.46
CA LYS A 74 6.32 10.06 -21.66
C LYS A 74 6.24 10.51 -23.12
N ASP A 75 6.43 9.57 -24.05
CA ASP A 75 6.31 9.76 -25.50
C ASP A 75 4.85 9.66 -25.98
N HIS A 76 3.88 9.62 -25.06
CA HIS A 76 2.44 9.45 -25.32
C HIS A 76 2.06 8.09 -25.91
N ASN A 77 3.00 7.14 -25.97
CA ASN A 77 2.68 5.77 -26.36
C ASN A 77 1.92 5.07 -25.23
N VAL A 78 0.93 4.27 -25.62
CA VAL A 78 0.12 3.48 -24.70
C VAL A 78 0.57 2.03 -24.77
N ARG A 79 0.92 1.45 -23.62
CA ARG A 79 1.18 0.01 -23.49
C ARG A 79 0.10 -0.65 -22.65
N TYR A 80 -0.13 -1.92 -22.94
CA TYR A 80 -1.04 -2.78 -22.20
C TYR A 80 -0.20 -3.74 -21.36
N ASN A 81 -0.45 -3.77 -20.06
CA ASN A 81 0.07 -4.84 -19.22
C ASN A 81 -1.07 -5.85 -19.02
N CYS A 82 -0.76 -7.12 -19.30
CA CYS A 82 -1.62 -8.27 -19.03
C CYS A 82 -1.07 -9.10 -17.87
#